data_AF-A0A9X8T5M4-F1
#
_entry.id   AF-A0A9X8T5M4-F1
#
_cell.length_a   1.000
_cell.length_b   1.000
_cell.length_c   1.000
_cell.angle_alpha   90.00
_cell.angle_beta   90.00
_cell.angle_gamma   90.00
#
_symmetry.space_group_name_H-M   'P 1'
#
loop_
_entity.id
_entity.type
_entity.pdbx_description
1 polymer ?
#
loop_
_entity_poly.entity_id
_entity_poly.type
_entity_poly.pdbx_seq_one_letter_code
_entity_poly.pdbx_strand_id
1 'polypeptide(L)'
;MVKINEILSQYNIKLFEFPEAMWDRKGFYYPDKRIIYINQNLSQIEKEKVILHELGHLEHDPKQYQRLLLKYENQADRFMIRELIKNYLSSHDVVDFNWLQFATTYQISTTWGQEIIQDEFKKLI
;
A
#
# COMPACT_ATOMS: atom_id res chain seq x y z
N MET A 1 -2.30 -8.48 11.41
CA MET A 1 -1.27 -7.79 10.61
C MET A 1 -1.32 -8.36 9.21
N VAL A 2 -1.09 -7.54 8.18
CA VAL A 2 -1.15 -8.02 6.79
C VAL A 2 -0.10 -9.10 6.59
N LYS A 3 -0.47 -10.21 5.95
CA LYS A 3 0.45 -11.28 5.63
C LYS A 3 1.28 -10.94 4.40
N ILE A 4 2.14 -9.92 4.53
CA ILE A 4 2.92 -9.34 3.42
C ILE A 4 3.71 -10.40 2.64
N ASN A 5 4.31 -11.38 3.32
CA ASN A 5 5.08 -12.44 2.65
C ASN A 5 4.22 -13.31 1.72
N GLU A 6 2.95 -13.57 2.08
CA GLU A 6 2.02 -14.32 1.21
C GLU A 6 1.68 -13.50 -0.04
N ILE A 7 1.41 -12.20 0.14
CA ILE A 7 1.11 -11.28 -0.97
C ILE A 7 2.31 -11.14 -1.91
N LEU A 8 3.51 -10.89 -1.38
CA LEU A 8 4.73 -10.79 -2.19
C LEU A 8 5.00 -12.07 -2.98
N SER A 9 4.76 -13.23 -2.37
CA SER A 9 4.89 -14.52 -3.06
C SER A 9 3.86 -14.69 -4.16
N GLN A 10 2.60 -14.29 -3.93
CA GLN A 10 1.53 -14.34 -4.93
C GLN A 10 1.88 -13.51 -6.17
N TYR A 11 2.44 -12.32 -5.98
CA TYR A 11 2.85 -11.44 -7.07
C TYR A 11 4.25 -11.75 -7.62
N ASN A 12 4.96 -12.76 -7.09
CA ASN A 12 6.35 -13.06 -7.45
C ASN A 12 7.25 -11.81 -7.38
N ILE A 13 7.21 -11.14 -6.22
CA ILE A 13 7.99 -9.94 -5.89
C ILE A 13 8.97 -10.26 -4.78
N LYS A 14 10.22 -9.81 -4.94
CA LYS A 14 11.23 -9.88 -3.88
C LYS A 14 11.19 -8.60 -3.06
N LEU A 15 11.51 -8.71 -1.77
CA LEU A 15 11.69 -7.56 -0.89
C LEU A 15 13.18 -7.38 -0.57
N PHE A 16 13.66 -6.15 -0.63
CA PHE A 16 15.00 -5.78 -0.18
C PHE A 16 14.90 -4.60 0.79
N GLU A 17 15.42 -4.78 2.00
CA GLU A 17 15.52 -3.67 2.96
C GLU A 17 16.84 -2.93 2.77
N PHE A 18 16.79 -1.60 2.64
CA PHE A 18 17.97 -0.75 2.49
C PHE A 18 18.19 0.17 3.72
N PRO A 19 19.45 0.52 4.05
CA PRO A 19 19.76 1.51 5.08
C PRO A 19 19.30 2.92 4.66
N GLU A 20 18.78 3.70 5.61
CA GLU A 20 18.29 5.06 5.38
C GLU A 20 19.27 5.99 4.66
N ALA A 21 20.58 5.84 4.90
CA ALA A 21 21.62 6.64 4.25
C ALA A 21 21.76 6.39 2.73
N MET A 22 21.14 5.33 2.19
CA MET A 22 21.28 4.96 0.78
C MET A 22 20.36 5.78 -0.14
N TRP A 23 19.10 5.99 0.26
CA TRP A 23 18.13 6.74 -0.52
C TRP A 23 17.19 7.53 0.40
N ASP A 24 16.93 8.79 0.04
CA ASP A 24 15.96 9.66 0.71
C ASP A 24 14.52 9.36 0.25
N ARG A 25 14.08 8.12 0.51
CA ARG A 25 12.69 7.68 0.27
C ARG A 25 12.32 6.49 1.15
N LYS A 26 11.02 6.30 1.36
CA LYS A 26 10.49 5.19 2.16
C LYS A 26 10.56 3.84 1.44
N GLY A 27 10.32 3.83 0.13
CA GLY A 27 10.41 2.64 -0.71
C GLY A 27 10.25 2.96 -2.18
N PHE A 28 10.43 1.94 -3.03
CA PHE A 28 10.12 1.96 -4.45
C PHE A 28 10.07 0.56 -5.06
N TYR A 29 9.22 0.39 -6.06
CA TYR A 29 9.25 -0.77 -6.94
C TYR A 29 10.27 -0.61 -8.08
N TYR A 30 11.07 -1.65 -8.32
CA TYR A 30 11.96 -1.75 -9.47
C TYR A 30 11.48 -2.86 -10.44
N PRO A 31 10.77 -2.49 -11.52
CA PRO A 31 10.09 -3.45 -12.41
C PRO A 31 11.00 -4.49 -13.04
N ASP A 32 12.17 -4.07 -13.55
CA ASP A 32 13.08 -4.94 -14.33
C ASP A 32 13.53 -6.19 -13.54
N LYS A 33 13.68 -6.05 -12.22
CA LYS A 33 14.09 -7.16 -11.33
C LYS A 33 12.95 -7.70 -10.48
N ARG A 34 11.76 -7.11 -10.55
CA ARG A 34 10.60 -7.42 -9.70
C ARG A 34 10.95 -7.36 -8.21
N ILE A 35 11.60 -6.27 -7.79
CA ILE A 35 12.02 -6.06 -6.40
C ILE A 35 11.36 -4.81 -5.85
N ILE A 36 10.75 -4.91 -4.67
CA ILE A 36 10.41 -3.74 -3.85
C ILE A 36 11.58 -3.48 -2.92
N TYR A 37 12.09 -2.25 -2.97
CA TYR A 37 13.09 -1.73 -2.05
C TYR A 37 12.38 -0.97 -0.96
N ILE A 38 12.72 -1.21 0.30
CA ILE A 38 12.11 -0.54 1.44
C ILE A 38 13.14 -0.07 2.46
N ASN A 39 12.93 1.11 3.04
CA ASN A 39 13.80 1.61 4.09
C ASN A 39 13.63 0.75 5.36
N GLN A 40 14.74 0.20 5.85
CA GLN A 40 14.74 -0.72 6.99
C GLN A 40 14.26 -0.06 8.30
N ASN A 41 14.38 1.27 8.42
CA ASN A 41 14.07 2.04 9.64
C ASN A 41 12.57 2.36 9.81
N LEU A 42 11.74 2.03 8.83
CA LEU A 42 10.30 2.25 8.92
C LEU A 42 9.66 1.38 10.00
N SER A 43 8.64 1.92 10.68
CA SER A 43 7.80 1.12 11.56
C SER A 43 7.08 0.02 10.76
N GLN A 44 6.65 -1.04 11.43
CA GLN A 44 5.99 -2.16 10.76
C GLN A 44 4.73 -1.75 9.97
N ILE A 45 3.90 -0.85 10.52
CA ILE A 45 2.71 -0.33 9.84
C ILE A 45 3.10 0.49 8.60
N GLU A 46 4.17 1.30 8.71
CA GLU A 46 4.69 2.04 7.55
C GLU A 46 5.26 1.10 6.49
N LYS A 47 5.97 0.04 6.90
CA LYS A 47 6.49 -0.96 5.96
C LYS A 47 5.35 -1.62 5.19
N GLU A 48 4.30 -2.07 5.89
CA GLU A 48 3.13 -2.68 5.28
C GLU A 48 2.47 -1.74 4.26
N LYS A 49 2.24 -0.47 4.62
CA LYS A 49 1.66 0.53 3.72
C LYS A 49 2.49 0.75 2.46
N VAL A 50 3.80 1.00 2.64
CA VAL A 50 4.71 1.26 1.52
C VAL A 50 4.74 0.06 0.59
N ILE A 51 4.90 -1.17 1.11
CA ILE A 51 4.93 -2.37 0.27
C ILE A 51 3.63 -2.52 -0.54
N LEU A 52 2.47 -2.33 0.09
CA LEU A 52 1.19 -2.42 -0.60
C LEU A 52 1.04 -1.31 -1.66
N HIS A 53 1.46 -0.07 -1.37
CA HIS A 53 1.45 1.01 -2.35
C HIS A 53 2.35 0.66 -3.55
N GLU A 54 3.56 0.18 -3.32
CA GLU A 54 4.48 -0.23 -4.40
C GLU A 54 3.94 -1.42 -5.22
N LEU A 55 3.22 -2.35 -4.59
CA LEU A 55 2.49 -3.41 -5.31
C LEU A 55 1.34 -2.86 -6.18
N GLY A 56 0.75 -1.73 -5.78
CA GLY A 56 -0.21 -1.01 -6.59
C GLY A 56 0.36 -0.46 -7.92
N HIS A 57 1.69 -0.43 -8.07
CA HIS A 57 2.35 -0.02 -9.31
C HIS A 57 2.71 -1.16 -10.28
N LEU A 58 2.45 -2.43 -9.94
CA LEU A 58 2.90 -3.56 -10.76
C LEU A 58 2.41 -3.52 -12.22
N GLU A 59 1.20 -3.01 -12.44
CA GLU A 59 0.54 -2.97 -13.76
C GLU A 59 0.71 -1.62 -14.49
N HIS A 60 1.47 -0.68 -13.92
CA HIS A 60 1.70 0.62 -14.54
C HIS A 60 2.86 0.58 -15.53
N ASP A 61 2.68 1.21 -16.70
CA ASP A 61 3.78 1.41 -17.66
C ASP A 61 4.73 2.51 -17.16
N PRO A 62 6.00 2.19 -16.81
CA PRO A 62 6.97 3.17 -16.34
C PRO A 62 7.24 4.28 -17.35
N LYS A 63 7.08 4.01 -18.65
CA LYS A 63 7.29 5.02 -19.71
C LYS A 63 6.24 6.12 -19.70
N GLN A 64 5.05 5.83 -19.16
CA GLN A 64 3.96 6.80 -19.03
C GLN A 64 3.92 7.48 -17.65
N TYR A 65 4.80 7.10 -16.73
CA TYR A 65 4.71 7.50 -15.33
C TYR A 65 4.72 9.03 -15.17
N GLN A 66 5.59 9.75 -15.88
CA GLN A 66 5.62 11.22 -15.82
C GLN A 66 4.30 11.86 -16.29
N ARG A 67 3.65 11.27 -17.30
CA ARG A 67 2.39 11.78 -17.87
C ARG A 67 1.18 11.42 -17.00
N LEU A 68 1.20 10.25 -16.37
CA LEU A 68 0.08 9.67 -15.63
C LEU A 68 0.31 9.67 -14.12
N LEU A 69 1.29 10.42 -13.61
CA LEU A 69 1.73 10.41 -12.21
C LEU A 69 0.57 10.40 -11.23
N LEU A 70 -0.27 11.44 -11.25
CA LEU A 70 -1.41 11.57 -10.31
C LEU A 70 -2.38 10.39 -10.39
N LYS A 71 -2.59 9.84 -11.59
CA LYS A 71 -3.45 8.67 -11.78
C LYS A 71 -2.82 7.42 -11.17
N TYR A 72 -1.54 7.18 -11.44
CA TYR A 72 -0.83 6.00 -10.96
C TYR A 72 -0.64 6.01 -9.44
N GLU A 73 -0.32 7.16 -8.84
CA GLU A 73 -0.27 7.32 -7.39
C GLU A 73 -1.64 7.06 -6.76
N ASN A 74 -2.72 7.63 -7.33
CA ASN A 74 -4.07 7.39 -6.81
C ASN A 74 -4.49 5.92 -6.93
N GLN A 75 -4.11 5.23 -8.00
CA GLN A 75 -4.37 3.80 -8.17
C GLN A 75 -3.59 2.97 -7.15
N ALA A 76 -2.33 3.32 -6.87
CA ALA A 76 -1.52 2.67 -5.87
C ALA A 76 -2.04 2.87 -4.43
N ASP A 77 -2.44 4.09 -4.08
CA ASP A 77 -3.06 4.39 -2.79
C ASP A 77 -4.39 3.63 -2.59
N ARG A 78 -5.20 3.53 -3.64
CA ARG A 78 -6.45 2.75 -3.62
C ARG A 78 -6.19 1.27 -3.43
N PHE A 79 -5.19 0.72 -4.13
CA PHE A 79 -4.78 -0.67 -3.96
C PHE A 79 -4.34 -0.92 -2.51
N MET A 80 -3.47 -0.05 -1.97
CA MET A 80 -3.02 -0.12 -0.59
C MET A 80 -4.20 -0.12 0.39
N ILE A 81 -5.11 0.85 0.28
CA ILE A 81 -6.28 0.95 1.16
C ILE A 81 -7.17 -0.29 1.06
N ARG A 82 -7.44 -0.79 -0.16
CA ARG A 82 -8.27 -1.97 -0.37
C ARG A 82 -7.70 -3.21 0.33
N GLU A 83 -6.40 -3.45 0.21
CA GLU A 83 -5.76 -4.61 0.86
C GLU A 83 -5.72 -4.46 2.39
N LEU A 84 -5.53 -3.24 2.90
CA LEU A 84 -5.62 -2.96 4.33
C LEU A 84 -7.05 -3.19 4.87
N ILE A 85 -8.09 -2.79 4.13
CA ILE A 85 -9.49 -3.05 4.48
C ILE A 85 -9.76 -4.55 4.52
N LYS A 86 -9.37 -5.31 3.48
CA LYS A 86 -9.52 -6.78 3.47
C LYS A 86 -8.88 -7.43 4.69
N ASN A 87 -7.65 -7.01 5.03
CA ASN A 87 -6.98 -7.51 6.22
C ASN A 87 -7.73 -7.11 7.50
N TYR A 88 -8.21 -5.86 7.61
CA TYR A 88 -8.96 -5.40 8.78
C TYR A 88 -10.24 -6.22 8.98
N LEU A 89 -11.00 -6.46 7.91
CA LEU A 89 -12.23 -7.24 7.91
C LEU A 89 -12.01 -8.75 8.10
N SER A 90 -10.77 -9.25 7.99
CA SER A 90 -10.48 -10.66 8.29
C SER A 90 -10.66 -11.02 9.78
N SER A 91 -10.70 -10.02 10.66
CA SER A 91 -10.85 -10.20 12.11
C SER A 91 -11.90 -9.28 12.74
N HIS A 92 -12.69 -8.56 11.94
CA HIS A 92 -13.72 -7.62 12.41
C HIS A 92 -14.99 -7.80 11.58
N ASP A 93 -16.15 -7.61 12.20
CA ASP A 93 -17.41 -7.62 11.47
C ASP A 93 -17.51 -6.39 10.55
N VAL A 94 -18.08 -6.59 9.37
CA VAL A 94 -18.32 -5.55 8.38
C VAL A 94 -19.25 -4.47 8.94
N VAL A 95 -20.23 -4.85 9.78
CA VAL A 95 -21.19 -3.90 10.36
C VAL A 95 -20.55 -2.91 11.34
N ASP A 96 -19.41 -3.28 11.93
CA ASP A 96 -18.67 -2.46 12.90
C ASP A 96 -17.62 -1.58 12.23
N PHE A 97 -17.52 -1.59 10.90
CA PHE A 97 -16.48 -0.84 10.19
C PHE A 97 -16.61 0.67 10.41
N ASN A 98 -15.63 1.24 11.10
CA ASN A 98 -15.51 2.68 11.32
C ASN A 98 -14.28 3.22 10.57
N TRP A 99 -14.53 4.02 9.53
CA TRP A 99 -13.45 4.53 8.66
C TRP A 99 -12.44 5.41 9.41
N LEU A 100 -12.86 6.15 10.44
CA LEU A 100 -11.98 7.03 11.21
C LEU A 100 -11.07 6.21 12.14
N GLN A 101 -11.61 5.17 12.77
CA GLN A 101 -10.82 4.22 13.55
C GLN A 101 -9.82 3.51 12.63
N PHE A 102 -10.27 3.03 11.47
CA PHE A 102 -9.40 2.42 10.47
C PHE A 102 -8.25 3.35 10.05
N ALA A 103 -8.56 4.61 9.69
CA ALA A 103 -7.56 5.60 9.31
C ALA A 103 -6.55 5.85 10.44
N THR A 104 -7.02 5.92 11.68
CA THR A 104 -6.18 6.08 12.87
C THR A 104 -5.27 4.88 13.09
N THR A 105 -5.80 3.65 13.03
CA THR A 105 -5.05 2.40 13.19
C THR A 105 -3.90 2.31 12.18
N TYR A 106 -4.15 2.65 10.92
CA TYR A 106 -3.15 2.57 9.86
C TYR A 106 -2.39 3.88 9.64
N GLN A 107 -2.59 4.90 10.47
CA GLN A 107 -1.93 6.22 10.35
C GLN A 107 -2.09 6.79 8.93
N ILE A 108 -3.31 6.77 8.40
CA ILE A 108 -3.70 7.37 7.12
C ILE A 108 -4.28 8.74 7.40
N SER A 109 -3.88 9.76 6.63
CA SER A 109 -4.44 11.10 6.80
C SER A 109 -5.94 11.09 6.55
N THR A 110 -6.71 11.69 7.44
CA THR A 110 -8.15 11.83 7.27
C THR A 110 -8.51 12.83 6.17
N THR A 111 -7.61 13.73 5.78
CA THR A 111 -7.86 14.74 4.74
C THR A 111 -7.99 14.15 3.33
N TRP A 112 -7.10 13.24 2.94
CA TRP A 112 -7.14 12.58 1.63
C TRP A 112 -7.73 11.15 1.72
N GLY A 113 -7.59 10.49 2.88
CA GLY A 113 -7.96 9.10 3.06
C GLY A 113 -9.46 8.87 3.18
N GLN A 114 -10.24 9.85 3.67
CA GLN A 114 -11.67 9.65 3.97
C GLN A 114 -12.45 9.12 2.76
N GLU A 115 -12.40 9.83 1.63
CA GLU A 115 -13.14 9.44 0.43
C GLU A 115 -12.66 8.11 -0.14
N ILE A 116 -11.34 7.88 -0.15
CA ILE A 116 -10.75 6.65 -0.70
C ILE A 116 -11.12 5.44 0.16
N ILE A 117 -11.02 5.54 1.49
CA ILE A 117 -11.39 4.46 2.42
C ILE A 117 -12.86 4.09 2.24
N GLN A 118 -13.75 5.09 2.22
CA GLN A 118 -15.19 4.85 2.09
C GLN A 118 -15.56 4.25 0.73
N ASP A 119 -14.94 4.71 -0.36
CA ASP A 119 -15.18 4.20 -1.71
C ASP A 119 -14.65 2.77 -1.88
N GLU A 120 -13.43 2.49 -1.42
CA GLU A 120 -12.86 1.14 -1.48
C GLU A 120 -13.58 0.16 -0.54
N PHE A 121 -14.05 0.60 0.63
CA PHE A 121 -14.90 -0.22 1.50
C PHE A 121 -16.22 -0.61 0.81
N LYS A 122 -16.93 0.36 0.21
CA LYS A 122 -18.19 0.12 -0.51
C LYS A 122 -18.05 -0.86 -1.69
N LYS A 123 -16.87 -0.92 -2.32
CA LYS A 123 -16.59 -1.87 -3.42
C LYS A 123 -16.36 -3.30 -2.95
N LEU A 124 -16.11 -3.52 -1.67
CA LEU A 124 -15.82 -4.84 -1.09
C LEU A 124 -17.05 -5.53 -0.47
N ILE A 125 -18.14 -4.79 -0.30
CA ILE A 125 -19.40 -5.26 0.31
C ILE A 125 -20.53 -5.37 -0.70
#